data_AF-A0A090MD72-F1
#
_entry.id   AF-A0A090MD72-F1
#
_cell.length_a   1.000
_cell.length_b   1.000
_cell.length_c   1.000
_cell.angle_alpha   90.00
_cell.angle_beta   90.00
_cell.angle_gamma   90.00
#
_symmetry.space_group_name_H-M   'P 1'
#
loop_
_entity.id
_entity.type
_entity.pdbx_description
1 polymer ?
#
loop_
_entity_poly.entity_id
_entity_poly.type
_entity_poly.pdbx_seq_one_letter_code
_entity_poly.pdbx_strand_id
1 'polypeptide(L)' 'MRVNGGFPYITVNDGDYLKNGELYLKHWYEGIELDVKYLEKVLPYIHQLWGRTAHIETMIEERAMLFTYDGKGVHRKYL' A
#
# COMPACT_ATOMS: atom_id res chain seq x y z
N MET A 1 -18.81 11.56 0.70
CA MET A 1 -18.00 11.49 1.94
C MET A 1 -18.62 10.43 2.84
N ARG A 2 -17.89 9.34 3.14
CA ARG A 2 -18.36 8.28 4.05
C ARG A 2 -18.38 8.83 5.49
N VAL A 3 -19.46 8.62 6.23
CA VAL A 3 -19.82 9.41 7.43
C VAL A 3 -19.15 9.01 8.75
N ASN A 4 -18.18 8.08 8.79
CA ASN A 4 -17.66 7.51 10.06
C ASN A 4 -16.12 7.45 10.19
N GLY A 5 -15.36 8.44 9.68
CA GLY A 5 -13.88 8.36 9.75
C GLY A 5 -13.35 7.16 8.97
N GLY A 6 -13.77 7.07 7.70
CA GLY A 6 -13.85 5.85 6.91
C GLY A 6 -12.61 4.96 6.91
N PHE A 7 -12.85 3.66 7.02
CA PHE A 7 -11.85 2.65 6.70
C PHE A 7 -11.26 2.92 5.31
N PRO A 8 -9.92 2.93 5.16
CA PRO A 8 -9.29 3.21 3.88
C PRO A 8 -9.77 2.20 2.84
N TYR A 9 -10.12 2.68 1.64
CA TYR A 9 -10.55 1.81 0.56
C TYR A 9 -9.32 1.30 -0.19
N ILE A 10 -8.91 0.07 0.11
CA ILE A 10 -7.74 -0.58 -0.46
C ILE A 10 -8.18 -1.79 -1.28
N THR A 11 -7.70 -1.91 -2.51
CA THR A 11 -7.97 -3.06 -3.39
C THR A 11 -6.68 -3.75 -3.80
N VAL A 12 -6.77 -5.06 -4.05
CA VAL A 12 -5.76 -5.79 -4.82
C VAL A 12 -5.98 -5.46 -6.29
N ASN A 13 -5.01 -4.84 -6.94
CA ASN A 13 -5.07 -4.53 -8.36
C ASN A 13 -4.26 -5.52 -9.20
N ASP A 14 -3.20 -6.10 -8.63
CA ASP A 14 -2.41 -7.14 -9.28
C ASP A 14 -1.87 -8.13 -8.23
N GLY A 15 -2.08 -9.43 -8.47
CA GLY A 15 -1.55 -10.52 -7.64
C GLY A 15 -0.34 -11.23 -8.26
N ASP A 16 0.08 -10.84 -9.46
CA ASP A 16 1.29 -11.31 -10.13
C ASP A 16 2.08 -10.11 -10.66
N TYR A 17 2.22 -9.09 -9.82
CA TYR A 17 2.87 -7.85 -10.21
C TYR A 17 4.30 -8.11 -10.65
N LEU A 18 4.69 -7.47 -11.76
CA LEU A 18 5.96 -7.69 -12.46
C LEU A 18 6.24 -9.15 -12.86
N LYS A 19 5.20 -9.99 -12.92
CA LYS A 19 5.30 -11.44 -13.19
C LYS A 19 6.19 -12.18 -12.18
N ASN A 20 6.22 -11.70 -10.93
CA ASN A 20 7.05 -12.26 -9.86
C ASN A 20 6.20 -12.74 -8.66
N GLY A 21 4.87 -12.82 -8.82
CA GLY A 21 3.94 -13.14 -7.75
C GLY A 21 3.85 -12.06 -6.67
N GLU A 22 4.29 -10.83 -6.96
CA GLU A 22 4.27 -9.73 -6.00
C GLU A 22 2.87 -9.14 -5.90
N LEU A 23 2.50 -8.68 -4.71
CA LEU A 23 1.17 -8.14 -4.44
C LEU A 23 1.17 -6.63 -4.67
N TYR A 24 0.32 -6.15 -5.58
CA TYR A 24 0.08 -4.73 -5.77
C TYR A 24 -1.27 -4.30 -5.20
N LEU A 25 -1.22 -3.48 -4.16
CA LEU A 25 -2.36 -2.85 -3.53
C LEU A 25 -2.49 -1.39 -3.98
N LYS A 26 -3.73 -0.93 -4.11
CA LYS A 26 -4.03 0.48 -4.35
C LYS A 26 -4.96 1.00 -3.27
N HIS A 27 -4.53 2.07 -2.62
CA HIS A 27 -5.40 2.91 -1.81
C HIS A 27 -6.10 3.91 -2.72
N TRP A 28 -7.42 3.82 -2.80
CA TRP A 28 -8.25 4.79 -3.50
C TRP A 28 -8.42 6.02 -2.62
N TYR A 29 -7.64 7.05 -2.91
CA TYR A 29 -7.66 8.31 -2.18
C TYR A 29 -9.04 8.99 -2.29
N GLU A 30 -9.73 9.09 -1.16
CA GLU A 30 -11.02 9.77 -1.03
C GLU A 30 -10.90 11.09 -0.24
N GLY A 31 -9.75 11.77 -0.34
CA GLY A 31 -9.45 13.01 0.37
C GLY A 31 -8.86 12.82 1.78
N ILE A 32 -8.49 11.59 2.14
CA ILE A 32 -7.82 11.24 3.40
C ILE A 32 -6.61 10.37 3.06
N GLU A 33 -5.44 10.79 3.51
CA GLU A 33 -4.18 10.06 3.32
C GLU A 33 -4.03 8.93 4.32
N LEU A 34 -3.22 7.92 3.99
CA LEU A 34 -2.81 6.91 4.96
C LEU A 34 -1.77 7.51 5.91
N ASP A 35 -1.87 7.20 7.20
CA ASP A 35 -0.78 7.47 8.13
C ASP A 35 0.44 6.63 7.74
N VAL A 36 1.53 7.30 7.37
CA VAL A 36 2.75 6.66 6.88
C VAL A 36 3.38 5.73 7.93
N LYS A 37 3.36 6.12 9.21
CA LYS A 37 3.95 5.28 10.27
C LYS A 37 3.15 4.01 10.48
N TYR A 38 1.83 4.08 10.33
CA TYR A 38 0.96 2.92 10.38
C TYR A 38 1.13 2.04 9.15
N LEU A 39 1.16 2.64 7.95
CA LEU A 39 1.40 1.96 6.68
C LEU A 39 2.69 1.14 6.69
N GLU A 40 3.80 1.75 7.13
CA GLU A 40 5.11 1.11 7.22
C GLU A 40 5.13 -0.08 8.20
N LYS A 41 4.28 -0.05 9.24
CA LYS A 41 4.10 -1.19 10.16
C LYS A 41 3.15 -2.26 9.62
N VAL A 42 2.18 -1.89 8.80
CA VAL A 42 1.20 -2.81 8.22
C VAL A 42 1.79 -3.65 7.08
N LEU A 43 2.65 -3.07 6.25
CA LEU A 43 3.26 -3.76 5.11
C LEU A 43 3.98 -5.08 5.46
N PRO A 44 4.77 -5.16 6.54
CA PRO A 44 5.35 -6.43 6.99
C PRO A 44 4.30 -7.53 7.25
N TYR A 45 3.14 -7.19 7.81
CA TYR A 45 2.07 -8.16 8.04
C TYR A 45 1.40 -8.60 6.73
N ILE A 46 1.23 -7.68 5.78
CA ILE A 46 0.72 -8.01 4.44
C ILE A 46 1.67 -9.00 3.75
N HIS A 47 2.98 -8.73 3.79
CA HIS A 47 3.99 -9.65 3.28
C HIS A 47 3.97 -10.99 4.01
N GLN A 48 3.78 -11.02 5.34
CA GLN A 48 3.66 -12.28 6.08
C GLN A 48 2.47 -13.12 5.60
N LEU A 49 1.34 -12.49 5.27
CA LEU A 49 0.14 -13.18 4.79
C LEU A 49 0.25 -13.61 3.32
N TRP A 50 0.84 -12.77 2.48
CA TRP A 50 0.98 -13.03 1.05
C TRP A 50 2.17 -13.94 0.72
N GLY A 51 3.26 -13.85 1.48
CA GLY A 51 4.49 -14.62 1.33
C GLY A 51 5.50 -14.07 0.33
N ARG A 52 5.21 -12.94 -0.33
CA ARG A 52 6.09 -12.26 -1.30
C ARG A 52 6.06 -10.74 -1.09
N THR A 53 6.92 -10.02 -1.82
CA THR A 53 6.96 -8.55 -1.84
C THR A 53 5.56 -7.97 -1.98
N ALA A 54 5.26 -6.96 -1.16
CA ALA A 54 3.99 -6.25 -1.19
C ALA A 54 4.21 -4.77 -1.47
N HIS A 55 3.44 -4.24 -2.40
CA HIS A 55 3.44 -2.84 -2.80
C HIS A 55 2.10 -2.21 -2.46
N ILE A 56 2.11 -0.95 -2.05
CA ILE A 56 0.89 -0.15 -1.85
C ILE A 56 1.08 1.24 -2.45
N GLU A 57 0.25 1.54 -3.44
CA GLU A 57 0.09 2.87 -4.02
C GLU A 57 -0.87 3.69 -3.14
N THR A 58 -0.48 4.91 -2.78
CA THR A 58 -1.34 5.89 -2.09
C THR A 58 -0.96 7.31 -2.47
N MET A 59 -1.82 8.28 -2.17
CA MET A 59 -1.48 9.70 -2.19
C MET A 59 -0.89 10.14 -0.85
N ILE A 60 0.18 10.93 -0.88
CA ILE A 60 0.80 11.62 0.26
C ILE A 60 1.19 13.03 -0.20
N GLU A 61 0.78 14.06 0.53
CA GLU A 61 0.97 15.47 0.16
C GLU A 61 0.58 15.75 -1.30
N GLU A 62 -0.58 15.23 -1.73
CA GLU A 62 -1.10 15.32 -3.10
C GLU A 62 -0.20 14.70 -4.19
N ARG A 63 0.71 13.79 -3.80
CA ARG A 63 1.59 13.06 -4.73
C ARG A 63 1.39 11.56 -4.64
N ALA A 64 1.33 10.90 -5.80
CA ALA A 64 1.27 9.46 -5.86
C ALA A 64 2.62 8.87 -5.41
N MET A 65 2.55 8.00 -4.41
CA MET A 65 3.70 7.31 -3.85
C MET A 65 3.44 5.81 -3.81
N LEU A 66 4.49 5.05 -4.09
CA LEU A 66 4.51 3.60 -3.93
C LEU A 66 5.38 3.24 -2.75
N PHE A 67 4.79 2.60 -1.74
CA PHE A 67 5.51 1.94 -0.67
C PHE A 67 5.68 0.46 -1.02
N THR A 68 6.83 -0.12 -0.69
CA THR A 68 7.17 -1.50 -1.02
C THR A 68 7.86 -2.13 0.17
N TYR A 69 7.44 -3.33 0.57
CA TYR A 69 8.14 -4.15 1.54
C TYR A 69 8.61 -5.45 0.91
N ASP A 70 9.92 -5.66 0.90
CA ASP A 70 10.64 -6.75 0.22
C ASP A 70 11.08 -7.89 1.16
N GLY A 71 10.55 -7.91 2.39
CA GLY A 71 10.96 -8.84 3.44
C GLY A 71 12.15 -8.38 4.28
N LYS A 72 12.84 -7.29 3.89
CA LYS A 72 13.96 -6.70 4.63
C LYS A 72 13.63 -5.32 5.18
N GLY A 73 12.95 -4.50 4.40
CA GLY A 73 12.61 -3.13 4.79
C GLY A 73 11.52 -2.52 3.92
N VAL A 74 11.00 -1.38 4.38
CA VAL A 74 10.05 -0.58 3.60
C VAL A 74 10.81 0.46 2.80
N HIS A 75 10.58 0.47 1.49
CA HIS A 75 11.10 1.47 0.56
C HIS A 75 9.94 2.28 -0.01
N ARG A 76 10.19 3.54 -0.36
CA ARG A 76 9.20 4.40 -1.00
C ARG A 76 9.77 5.12 -2.21
N LYS A 77 8.95 5.29 -3.24
CA LYS A 77 9.28 6.09 -4.43
C LYS A 77 8.07 6.87 -4.91
N TYR A 78 8.34 7.99 -5.57
CA TYR A 78 7.33 8.66 -6.37
C TYR A 78 6.94 7.76 -7.56
N LEU A 79 5.67 7.86 -7.96
CA LEU A 79 5.14 7.24 -9.18
C LEU A 79 5.13 8.24 -10.33
#